data_AF-A0A6N2CQ05-F1
#
_entry.id   AF-A0A6N2CQ05-F1
#
_cell.length_a   1.000
_cell.length_b   1.000
_cell.length_c   1.000
_cell.angle_alpha   90.00
_cell.angle_beta   90.00
_cell.angle_gamma   90.00
#
_symmetry.space_group_name_H-M   'P 1'
#
loop_
_entity.id
_entity.type
_entity.pdbx_description
1 polymer ?
#
loop_
_entity_poly.entity_id
_entity_poly.type
_entity_poly.pdbx_seq_one_letter_code
_entity_poly.pdbx_strand_id
1 'polypeptide(L)'
;MITCKQVSNALSKEDYEKMSPMRRFFLRLHVKLCIFCGKFNRQVMESQDMCRCYKQNEDALAAHRPKLEATRKDQLKELLASQAAQTKPGE
;
A
#
# COMPACT_ATOMS: atom_id res chain seq x y z
N MET A 1 7.67 8.56 -28.00
CA MET A 1 8.71 7.94 -27.15
C MET A 1 8.26 8.01 -25.71
N ILE A 2 8.06 6.87 -25.07
CA ILE A 2 7.77 6.81 -23.64
C ILE A 2 9.12 6.75 -22.93
N THR A 3 9.46 7.79 -22.18
CA THR A 3 10.73 7.83 -21.44
C THR A 3 10.59 7.05 -20.13
N CYS A 4 11.64 6.34 -19.72
CA CYS A 4 11.66 5.59 -18.45
C CYS A 4 11.23 6.45 -17.25
N LYS A 5 11.56 7.74 -17.27
CA LYS A 5 11.19 8.72 -16.23
C LYS A 5 9.68 9.01 -16.21
N GLN A 6 9.04 9.10 -17.38
CA GLN A 6 7.59 9.27 -17.48
C GLN A 6 6.84 8.03 -17.01
N VAL A 7 7.34 6.84 -17.30
CA VAL A 7 6.75 5.57 -16.82
C VAL A 7 6.81 5.49 -15.31
N SER A 8 7.98 5.73 -14.72
CA SER A 8 8.15 5.65 -13.27
C SER A 8 7.35 6.73 -12.53
N ASN A 9 7.26 7.95 -13.08
CA ASN A 9 6.44 9.01 -12.50
C ASN A 9 4.94 8.68 -12.63
N ALA A 10 4.49 8.19 -13.78
CA ALA A 10 3.11 7.78 -13.98
C ALA A 10 2.73 6.60 -13.07
N LEU A 11 3.61 5.60 -12.88
CA LEU A 11 3.37 4.49 -11.98
C LEU A 11 3.31 4.92 -10.51
N SER A 12 4.17 5.87 -10.11
CA SER A 12 4.24 6.36 -8.74
C SER A 12 3.03 7.24 -8.37
N LYS A 13 2.50 7.99 -9.35
CA LYS A 13 1.43 8.97 -9.13
C LYS A 13 0.02 8.45 -9.45
N GLU A 14 -0.10 7.46 -10.34
CA GLU A 14 -1.38 6.90 -10.78
C GLU A 14 -1.35 5.36 -10.75
N ASP A 15 -2.37 4.76 -10.13
CA ASP A 15 -2.60 3.31 -10.19
C ASP A 15 -2.68 2.84 -11.65
N TYR A 16 -1.84 1.87 -12.03
CA TYR A 16 -1.75 1.38 -13.40
C TYR A 16 -3.07 0.77 -13.93
N GLU A 17 -3.98 0.36 -13.04
CA GLU A 17 -5.31 -0.15 -13.37
C GLU A 17 -6.33 0.94 -13.72
N LYS A 18 -6.11 2.19 -13.29
CA LYS A 18 -6.95 3.33 -13.71
C LYS A 18 -6.57 3.87 -15.08
N MET A 19 -5.42 3.45 -15.63
CA MET A 19 -4.98 3.85 -16.95
C MET A 19 -5.74 3.09 -18.04
N SER A 20 -5.93 3.76 -19.19
CA SER A 20 -6.58 3.14 -20.34
C SER A 20 -5.86 1.85 -20.78
N PRO A 21 -6.59 0.83 -21.26
CA PRO A 21 -6.01 -0.49 -21.58
C PRO A 21 -4.82 -0.42 -22.55
N MET A 22 -4.85 0.53 -23.51
CA MET A 22 -3.75 0.78 -24.43
C MET A 22 -2.49 1.28 -23.72
N ARG A 23 -2.61 2.21 -22.77
CA ARG A 23 -1.46 2.73 -22.00
C ARG A 23 -0.85 1.63 -21.13
N ARG A 24 -1.68 0.78 -20.52
CA ARG A 24 -1.24 -0.40 -19.76
C ARG A 24 -0.41 -1.35 -20.63
N PHE A 25 -0.79 -1.58 -21.88
CA PHE A 25 -0.04 -2.42 -22.80
C PHE A 25 1.34 -1.84 -23.14
N PHE A 26 1.40 -0.56 -23.53
CA PHE A 26 2.68 0.09 -23.83
C PHE A 26 3.61 0.15 -22.62
N LEU A 27 3.06 0.34 -21.43
CA LEU A 27 3.83 0.39 -20.19
C LEU A 27 4.40 -0.99 -19.83
N ARG A 28 3.59 -2.07 -19.95
CA ARG A 28 4.08 -3.45 -19.81
C ARG A 28 5.15 -3.80 -20.84
N LEU A 29 4.95 -3.38 -22.10
CA LEU A 29 5.93 -3.58 -23.16
C LEU A 29 7.24 -2.85 -22.86
N HIS A 30 7.18 -1.60 -22.39
CA HIS A 30 8.36 -0.82 -22.03
C HIS A 30 9.12 -1.40 -20.84
N VAL A 31 8.43 -1.81 -19.78
CA VAL A 31 9.04 -2.48 -18.61
C VAL A 31 9.69 -3.80 -19.00
N LYS A 32 9.12 -4.52 -20.00
CA LYS A 32 9.69 -5.78 -20.51
C LYS A 32 10.92 -5.56 -21.42
N LEU A 33 10.95 -4.46 -22.18
CA LEU A 33 12.04 -4.15 -23.12
C LEU A 33 13.20 -3.36 -22.48
N CYS A 34 12.94 -2.58 -21.44
CA CYS A 34 13.96 -1.76 -20.80
C CYS A 34 14.46 -2.40 -19.50
N ILE A 35 15.75 -2.75 -19.46
CA ILE A 35 16.40 -3.42 -18.31
C ILE A 35 16.35 -2.55 -17.04
N PHE A 36 16.51 -1.23 -17.17
CA PHE A 36 16.44 -0.29 -16.04
C PHE A 36 15.01 -0.17 -15.48
N CYS A 37 14.05 0.04 -16.37
CA CYS A 37 12.65 0.12 -15.96
C CYS A 37 12.11 -1.23 -15.48
N GLY A 38 12.65 -2.35 -15.98
CA GLY A 38 12.26 -3.71 -15.63
C GLY A 38 12.41 -4.05 -14.16
N LYS A 39 13.52 -3.70 -13.51
CA LYS A 39 13.74 -4.06 -12.10
C LYS A 39 12.93 -3.18 -11.14
N PHE A 40 13.02 -1.86 -11.30
CA PHE A 40 12.38 -0.91 -10.38
C PHE A 40 10.87 -0.85 -10.56
N ASN A 41 10.36 -0.73 -11.80
CA ASN A 41 8.91 -0.61 -12.00
C ASN A 41 8.19 -1.93 -11.70
N ARG A 42 8.83 -3.09 -11.92
CA ARG A 42 8.25 -4.38 -11.53
C ARG A 42 8.04 -4.46 -10.01
N GLN A 43 9.03 -4.02 -9.22
CA GLN A 43 8.89 -3.97 -7.77
C GLN A 43 7.77 -3.01 -7.33
N VAL A 44 7.64 -1.85 -7.97
CA VAL A 44 6.56 -0.89 -7.69
C VAL A 44 5.20 -1.50 -8.05
N MET A 45 5.07 -2.18 -9.19
CA MET A 45 3.84 -2.88 -9.58
C MET A 45 3.47 -3.98 -8.58
N GLU A 46 4.45 -4.79 -8.15
CA GLU A 46 4.24 -5.83 -7.14
C GLU A 46 3.77 -5.22 -5.81
N SER A 47 4.33 -4.09 -5.40
CA SER A 47 3.89 -3.40 -4.19
C SER A 47 2.46 -2.84 -4.30
N GLN A 48 2.08 -2.29 -5.46
CA GLN A 48 0.70 -1.83 -5.71
C GLN A 48 -0.28 -3.00 -5.72
N ASP A 49 0.09 -4.12 -6.34
CA ASP A 49 -0.73 -5.33 -6.37
C ASP A 49 -0.91 -5.93 -4.96
N MET A 50 0.14 -5.92 -4.13
CA MET A 50 0.06 -6.33 -2.72
C MET A 50 -0.86 -5.42 -1.90
N CYS A 51 -0.70 -4.09 -2.00
CA CYS A 51 -1.56 -3.14 -1.32
C CYS A 51 -3.03 -3.28 -1.76
N ARG A 52 -3.28 -3.55 -3.05
CA ARG A 52 -4.63 -3.77 -3.57
C ARG A 52 -5.24 -5.06 -3.03
N CYS A 53 -4.50 -6.16 -3.06
CA CYS A 53 -4.96 -7.44 -2.50
C CYS A 53 -5.27 -7.30 -1.00
N TYR A 54 -4.40 -6.61 -0.27
CA TYR A 54 -4.59 -6.37 1.15
C TYR A 54 -5.83 -5.52 1.42
N LYS A 55 -6.01 -4.42 0.67
CA LYS A 55 -7.19 -3.56 0.79
C LYS A 55 -8.48 -4.29 0.45
N GLN A 56 -8.51 -5.07 -0.64
CA GLN A 56 -9.67 -5.88 -1.02
C GLN A 56 -10.00 -6.92 0.05
N ASN A 57 -8.97 -7.54 0.63
CA ASN A 57 -9.14 -8.50 1.71
C ASN A 57 -9.64 -7.82 3.00
N GLU A 58 -9.12 -6.65 3.34
CA GLU A 58 -9.63 -5.85 4.47
C GLU A 58 -11.06 -5.38 4.25
N ASP A 59 -11.43 -4.94 3.04
CA ASP A 59 -12.80 -4.53 2.70
C ASP A 59 -13.77 -5.72 2.81
N ALA A 60 -13.37 -6.90 2.34
CA ALA A 60 -14.15 -8.14 2.49
C ALA A 60 -14.29 -8.57 3.96
N LEU A 61 -13.20 -8.47 4.73
CA LEU A 61 -13.18 -8.79 6.15
C LEU A 61 -13.86 -7.73 7.02
N ALA A 62 -13.98 -6.48 6.56
CA ALA A 62 -14.63 -5.39 7.28
C ALA A 62 -16.11 -5.69 7.55
N ALA A 63 -16.77 -6.40 6.62
CA ALA A 63 -18.15 -6.88 6.81
C ALA A 63 -18.27 -7.92 7.94
N HIS A 64 -17.21 -8.68 8.19
CA HIS A 64 -17.17 -9.75 9.19
C HIS A 64 -16.44 -9.36 10.49
N ARG A 65 -15.79 -8.19 10.52
CA ARG A 65 -15.01 -7.76 11.68
C ARG A 65 -15.95 -7.25 12.77
N PRO A 66 -15.94 -7.83 13.98
CA PRO A 66 -16.72 -7.30 15.09
C PRO A 66 -16.24 -5.87 15.38
N LYS A 67 -17.17 -4.91 15.39
CA LYS A 67 -16.85 -3.53 15.74
C LYS A 67 -16.26 -3.50 17.15
N LEU A 68 -15.14 -2.80 17.29
CA LEU A 68 -14.54 -2.59 18.59
C LEU A 68 -15.48 -1.69 19.41
N GLU A 69 -16.07 -2.26 20.44
CA GLU A 69 -16.91 -1.53 21.41
C GLU A 69 -16.16 -0.33 21.99
N ALA A 70 -16.81 0.83 22.03
CA ALA A 70 -16.19 2.09 22.45
C ALA A 70 -15.58 1.98 23.86
N THR A 71 -16.25 1.25 24.76
CA THR A 71 -15.79 0.99 26.12
C THR A 71 -14.47 0.22 26.17
N ARG A 72 -14.24 -0.73 25.25
CA ARG A 72 -12.98 -1.49 25.18
C ARG A 72 -11.83 -0.64 24.68
N LYS A 73 -12.09 0.37 23.85
CA LYS A 73 -11.08 1.34 23.39
C LYS A 73 -10.59 2.22 24.53
N ASP A 74 -11.48 2.67 25.41
CA ASP A 74 -11.12 3.53 26.53
C ASP A 74 -10.39 2.74 27.62
N GLN A 75 -10.82 1.51 27.91
CA GLN A 75 -10.07 0.58 28.78
C GLN A 75 -8.65 0.30 28.26
N LEU A 76 -8.48 0.10 26.94
CA LEU A 76 -7.17 -0.13 26.35
C LEU A 76 -6.25 1.10 26.46
N LYS A 77 -6.79 2.31 26.26
CA LYS A 77 -6.04 3.57 26.44
C LYS A 77 -5.58 3.75 27.88
N GLU A 78 -6.43 3.43 28.84
CA GLU A 78 -6.10 3.52 30.26
C GLU A 78 -5.00 2.52 30.67
N LEU A 79 -5.05 1.29 30.13
CA LEU A 79 -3.99 0.29 30.28
C LEU A 79 -2.66 0.73 29.65
N LEU A 80 -2.69 1.39 28.50
CA LEU A 80 -1.48 1.91 27.84
C LEU A 80 -0.89 3.11 28.60
N ALA A 81 -1.74 4.01 29.10
CA ALA A 81 -1.31 5.16 29.90
C ALA A 81 -0.68 4.72 31.23
N SER A 82 -1.25 3.71 31.88
CA SER A 82 -0.69 3.14 33.12
C SER A 82 0.62 2.40 32.87
N GLN A 83 0.77 1.65 31.77
CA GLN A 83 2.07 1.05 31.41
C GLN A 83 3.13 2.10 31.04
N ALA A 84 2.77 3.14 30.30
CA ALA A 84 3.70 4.23 29.94
C ALA A 84 4.16 5.04 31.16
N ALA A 85 3.31 5.15 32.20
CA ALA A 85 3.69 5.74 33.48
C ALA A 85 4.63 4.83 34.29
N GLN A 86 4.50 3.51 34.17
CA GLN A 86 5.38 2.52 34.84
C GLN A 86 6.73 2.34 34.14
N THR A 87 6.85 2.69 32.85
CA THR A 87 8.09 2.59 32.06
C THR A 87 8.89 3.89 31.98
N LYS A 88 8.64 4.86 32.88
CA LYS A 88 9.59 5.95 33.07
C LYS A 88 10.87 5.40 33.73
N PRO A 89 12.03 5.46 33.05
CA PRO A 89 13.29 5.16 33.69
C PRO A 89 13.63 6.33 34.62
N GLY A 90 13.52 6.09 35.92
CA GLY A 90 14.46 6.69 36.86
C GLY A 90 15.61 5.72 37.01
N GLU A 91 16.66 5.90 36.21
CA GLU A 91 18.08 5.58 36.48
C GLU A 91 18.94 6.08 35.31
#